data_AF-A0A3Q7HGP9-F1
#
_entry.id   AF-A0A3Q7HGP9-F1
#
_cell.length_a   1.000
_cell.length_b   1.000
_cell.length_c   1.000
_cell.angle_alpha   90.00
_cell.angle_beta   90.00
_cell.angle_gamma   90.00
#
_symmetry.space_group_name_H-M   'P 1'
#
loop_
_entity.id
_entity.type
_entity.pdbx_description
1 polymer ?
#
loop_
_entity_poly.entity_id
_entity_poly.type
_entity_poly.pdbx_seq_one_letter_code
_entity_poly.pdbx_strand_id
1 'polypeptide(L)'
;MGYQNTKKFYLVHGEGFHLKFLTTDKLRKRAAVKLVLLMQGLELKMQIIYFALQVRWKGYGPSEDTWEPIENLKNCGDSIKDFVRRGQQLKILPLPGDVDMICGGPPCQGISGYNRHRNTDDPLSDEKNRQIIIFMDVVEFLRPKYVLMENVADILRFDKASLGRYALSRLVHMRYQARLGTMAAGCYGLPQFRLRVFFWGALPSERLPPFPLPSHDVIVKYWPSPEFERNTVAYEEGQPRDLEEALVLRDAISDMPAVTWHETREERPYEMPPETEFQKYIRLSKHEILSCTSTGVKETKEPVLSDHRPCQLNEDDYLRVCLVPRRKGANFRDLPGVIVGGDNVARRDTKDPKVLPNGKPMVPDCAFNFEHGKSKRPFARLWWDETVATLVTFPNHRAQAILHPEQDRVLTIREYARLQGFPDFYRFTGTLKERYCQVGNAVAVPVGRALGYALGLAYQRLAGNEPLIKLPSNFSFLTPPIDDIVVLQT
;
A
#
# COMPACT_ATOMS: atom_id res chain seq x y z
N MET A 1 52.79 -27.44 8.26
CA MET A 1 52.59 -26.75 6.97
C MET A 1 51.47 -25.73 7.17
N GLY A 2 51.82 -24.45 7.14
CA GLY A 2 50.86 -23.37 7.33
C GLY A 2 49.97 -23.16 6.11
N TYR A 3 48.73 -22.77 6.38
CA TYR A 3 47.90 -22.04 5.43
C TYR A 3 47.50 -20.71 6.09
N GLN A 4 48.48 -19.80 6.17
CA GLN A 4 48.17 -18.37 6.11
C GLN A 4 47.74 -18.08 4.67
N ASN A 5 46.47 -18.33 4.33
CA ASN A 5 45.91 -17.82 3.09
C ASN A 5 45.17 -16.52 3.42
N THR A 6 45.89 -15.41 3.24
CA THR A 6 45.35 -14.05 3.13
C THR A 6 44.43 -14.00 1.91
N LYS A 7 43.20 -14.50 2.04
CA LYS A 7 42.14 -14.21 1.07
C LYS A 7 41.88 -12.71 1.14
N LYS A 8 42.42 -11.97 0.18
CA LYS A 8 42.12 -10.54 0.00
C LYS A 8 40.65 -10.43 -0.41
N PHE A 9 39.91 -9.52 0.22
CA PHE A 9 38.52 -9.26 -0.06
C PHE A 9 38.27 -7.76 0.06
N TYR A 10 37.14 -7.27 -0.44
CA TYR A 10 36.67 -5.91 -0.21
C TYR A 10 35.25 -5.97 0.33
N LEU A 11 34.92 -5.08 1.28
CA LEU A 11 33.54 -4.93 1.73
C LEU A 11 32.74 -4.24 0.63
N VAL A 12 31.59 -4.83 0.30
CA VAL A 12 30.71 -4.39 -0.76
C VAL A 12 29.32 -4.14 -0.23
N HIS A 13 28.57 -3.32 -0.95
CA HIS A 13 27.15 -3.17 -0.74
C HIS A 13 26.42 -4.28 -1.51
N GLY A 14 25.60 -5.06 -0.84
CA GLY A 14 24.85 -6.14 -1.45
C GLY A 14 23.56 -5.67 -2.10
N GLU A 15 23.24 -6.23 -3.26
CA GLU A 15 21.92 -6.07 -3.87
C GLU A 15 20.83 -6.94 -3.19
N GLY A 16 21.14 -7.57 -2.05
CA GLY A 16 20.25 -8.48 -1.31
C GLY A 16 19.50 -7.89 -0.10
N PHE A 17 19.74 -6.62 0.27
CA PHE A 17 18.84 -5.91 1.19
C PHE A 17 17.84 -5.10 0.37
N HIS A 18 16.60 -5.56 0.25
CA HIS A 18 15.50 -4.69 -0.16
C HIS A 18 15.07 -3.75 0.97
N LEU A 19 15.99 -2.90 1.43
CA LEU A 19 15.62 -1.54 1.81
C LEU A 19 15.55 -0.76 0.49
N LYS A 20 14.36 -0.72 -0.13
CA LYS A 20 14.10 0.21 -1.24
C LYS A 20 14.12 1.63 -0.68
N PHE A 21 15.31 2.21 -0.55
CA PHE A 21 15.50 3.66 -0.57
C PHE A 21 15.27 4.10 -2.01
N LEU A 22 14.13 4.74 -2.29
CA LEU A 22 13.91 5.39 -3.58
C LEU A 22 14.86 6.59 -3.67
N THR A 23 16.00 6.39 -4.34
CA THR A 23 16.86 7.48 -4.80
C THR A 23 16.32 7.99 -6.13
N THR A 24 15.72 9.17 -6.15
CA THR A 24 15.48 9.92 -7.38
C THR A 24 16.65 10.87 -7.60
N ASP A 25 17.52 10.49 -8.52
CA ASP A 25 18.79 11.17 -8.84
C ASP A 25 18.62 12.50 -9.60
N LYS A 26 17.47 13.19 -9.44
CA LYS A 26 17.18 14.46 -10.16
C LYS A 26 16.44 15.53 -9.38
N LEU A 27 16.64 15.62 -8.07
CA LEU A 27 16.41 16.87 -7.33
C LEU A 27 17.63 17.09 -6.43
N ARG A 28 18.61 17.81 -6.96
CA ARG A 28 19.89 18.07 -6.27
C ARG A 28 19.63 18.72 -4.91
N LYS A 29 20.03 18.00 -3.85
CA LYS A 29 20.15 18.38 -2.43
C LYS A 29 18.83 18.34 -1.60
N ARG A 30 18.51 17.17 -1.02
CA ARG A 30 17.93 16.90 0.35
C ARG A 30 17.14 15.58 0.41
N ALA A 31 17.26 14.80 1.49
CA ALA A 31 16.93 13.37 1.53
C ALA A 31 15.61 13.05 2.27
N ALA A 32 14.73 12.27 1.64
CA ALA A 32 13.54 11.71 2.28
C ALA A 32 13.72 10.20 2.49
N VAL A 33 13.49 9.71 3.71
CA VAL A 33 13.62 8.28 4.04
C VAL A 33 12.24 7.64 4.12
N LYS A 34 11.96 6.73 3.19
CA LYS A 34 10.79 5.86 3.22
C LYS A 34 11.14 4.61 4.03
N LEU A 35 10.55 4.47 5.21
CA LEU A 35 10.77 3.31 6.08
C LEU A 35 9.61 2.33 5.91
N VAL A 36 9.80 1.28 5.10
CA VAL A 36 8.92 0.11 5.09
C VAL A 36 9.70 -1.04 5.74
N LEU A 37 9.60 -1.17 7.06
CA LEU A 37 10.07 -2.36 7.76
C LEU A 37 9.08 -3.50 7.51
N LEU A 38 9.39 -4.36 6.54
CA LEU A 38 8.79 -5.69 6.43
C LEU A 38 9.53 -6.61 7.41
N MET A 39 9.23 -6.45 8.70
CA MET A 39 9.64 -7.40 9.74
C MET A 39 8.67 -8.58 9.70
N GLN A 40 8.91 -9.55 8.82
CA GLN A 40 8.32 -10.88 8.98
C GLN A 40 8.97 -11.52 10.22
N GLY A 41 8.11 -12.05 11.11
CA GLY A 41 8.48 -12.45 12.46
C GLY A 41 9.69 -13.38 12.52
N LEU A 42 10.71 -12.90 13.21
CA LEU A 42 11.67 -13.69 13.95
C LEU A 42 11.89 -12.97 15.29
N GLU A 43 11.40 -13.63 16.32
CA GLU A 43 11.61 -13.53 17.77
C GLU A 43 12.21 -12.26 18.41
N LEU A 44 11.53 -11.88 19.50
CA LEU A 44 11.94 -10.92 20.51
C LEU A 44 13.30 -11.26 21.12
N LYS A 45 14.26 -10.38 20.91
CA LYS A 45 15.10 -9.70 21.91
C LYS A 45 16.08 -8.83 21.13
N MET A 46 15.94 -7.50 21.17
CA MET A 46 17.03 -6.59 20.78
C MET A 46 18.14 -6.64 21.86
N GLN A 47 18.79 -7.79 22.00
CA GLN A 47 20.24 -7.79 22.09
C GLN A 47 20.73 -7.57 20.66
N ILE A 48 21.87 -6.91 20.48
CA ILE A 48 22.52 -6.79 19.18
C ILE A 48 22.92 -8.22 18.77
N ILE A 49 22.03 -8.91 18.06
CA ILE A 49 22.23 -10.29 17.60
C ILE A 49 22.91 -10.17 16.23
N TYR A 50 24.25 -10.31 16.26
CA TYR A 50 25.18 -10.43 15.13
C TYR A 50 25.21 -9.29 14.11
N PHE A 51 26.19 -8.39 14.25
CA PHE A 51 26.54 -7.44 13.20
C PHE A 51 27.39 -8.15 12.14
N ALA A 52 26.80 -8.40 10.96
CA ALA A 52 27.49 -9.01 9.83
C ALA A 52 27.68 -8.00 8.69
N LEU A 53 28.81 -8.08 7.99
CA LEU A 53 29.12 -7.26 6.83
C LEU A 53 29.19 -8.14 5.58
N GLN A 54 28.70 -7.64 4.45
CA GLN A 54 28.83 -8.37 3.20
C GLN A 54 30.25 -8.21 2.60
N VAL A 55 30.84 -9.34 2.25
CA VAL A 55 32.21 -9.47 1.79
C VAL A 55 32.24 -9.93 0.33
N ARG A 56 32.96 -9.19 -0.52
CA ARG A 56 33.32 -9.62 -1.87
C ARG A 56 34.71 -10.22 -1.90
N TRP A 57 34.76 -11.51 -2.21
CA TRP A 57 36.01 -12.25 -2.33
C TRP A 57 36.75 -11.86 -3.60
N LYS A 58 38.05 -11.56 -3.49
CA LYS A 58 38.86 -11.20 -4.66
C LYS A 58 38.90 -12.36 -5.64
N GLY A 59 38.60 -12.08 -6.91
CA GLY A 59 38.55 -13.08 -7.97
C GLY A 59 37.19 -13.76 -8.15
N TYR A 60 36.20 -13.40 -7.32
CA TYR A 60 34.83 -13.91 -7.40
C TYR A 60 33.84 -12.79 -7.74
N GLY A 61 32.72 -13.18 -8.37
CA GLY A 61 31.64 -12.26 -8.75
C GLY A 61 30.64 -11.98 -7.62
N PRO A 62 29.71 -11.04 -7.82
CA PRO A 62 28.72 -10.64 -6.80
C PRO A 62 27.81 -11.78 -6.29
N SER A 63 27.59 -12.83 -7.10
CA SER A 63 26.80 -14.00 -6.71
C SER A 63 27.43 -14.81 -5.58
N GLU A 64 28.73 -14.62 -5.35
CA GLU A 64 29.54 -15.33 -4.35
C GLU A 64 29.82 -14.46 -3.12
N ASP A 65 29.22 -13.26 -3.03
CA ASP A 65 29.38 -12.38 -1.88
C ASP A 65 28.75 -13.04 -0.63
N THR A 66 29.47 -13.07 0.49
CA THR A 66 29.01 -13.71 1.76
C THR A 66 28.74 -12.69 2.86
N TRP A 67 27.81 -12.99 3.78
CA TRP A 67 27.60 -12.20 4.99
C TRP A 67 28.46 -12.74 6.13
N GLU A 68 29.45 -11.98 6.55
CA GLU A 68 30.44 -12.38 7.57
C GLU A 68 30.21 -11.63 8.89
N PRO A 69 30.05 -12.33 10.02
CA PRO A 69 30.02 -11.71 11.35
C PRO A 69 31.28 -10.86 11.62
N ILE A 70 31.13 -9.77 12.37
CA ILE A 70 32.25 -8.87 12.70
C ILE A 70 33.39 -9.60 13.44
N GLU A 71 33.06 -10.65 14.19
CA GLU A 71 34.03 -11.50 14.88
C GLU A 71 34.98 -12.22 13.91
N ASN A 72 34.53 -12.50 12.68
CA ASN A 72 35.33 -13.12 11.62
C ASN A 72 36.24 -12.09 10.91
N LEU A 73 36.01 -10.79 11.12
CA LEU A 73 36.67 -9.69 10.41
C LEU A 73 37.69 -8.94 11.28
N LYS A 74 38.09 -9.50 12.43
CA LYS A 74 39.01 -8.87 13.39
C LYS A 74 40.33 -8.39 12.78
N ASN A 75 40.84 -9.10 11.77
CA ASN A 75 42.11 -8.79 11.10
C ASN A 75 41.96 -7.82 9.91
N CYS A 76 40.76 -7.26 9.71
CA CYS A 76 40.39 -6.53 8.49
C CYS A 76 40.07 -5.06 8.79
N GLY A 77 40.70 -4.50 9.83
CA GLY A 77 40.41 -3.16 10.34
C GLY A 77 40.51 -2.04 9.29
N ASP A 78 41.47 -2.10 8.38
CA ASP A 78 41.61 -1.07 7.34
C ASP A 78 40.49 -1.15 6.29
N SER A 79 40.10 -2.36 5.89
CA SER A 79 38.95 -2.55 4.99
C SER A 79 37.64 -2.07 5.61
N ILE A 80 37.45 -2.29 6.91
CA ILE A 80 36.28 -1.77 7.66
C ILE A 80 36.32 -0.25 7.70
N LYS A 81 37.47 0.37 8.03
CA LYS A 81 37.62 1.84 8.03
C LYS A 81 37.31 2.43 6.66
N ASP A 82 37.80 1.83 5.59
CA ASP A 82 37.55 2.31 4.23
C ASP A 82 36.09 2.11 3.81
N PHE A 83 35.43 1.03 4.25
CA PHE A 83 33.99 0.85 4.05
C PHE A 83 33.18 1.92 4.79
N VAL A 84 33.49 2.19 6.05
CA VAL A 84 32.81 3.23 6.84
C VAL A 84 33.03 4.61 6.23
N ARG A 85 34.28 4.97 5.87
CA ARG A 85 34.59 6.26 5.23
C ARG A 85 33.86 6.41 3.90
N ARG A 86 33.89 5.41 3.03
CA ARG A 86 33.14 5.43 1.75
C ARG A 86 31.65 5.50 2.01
N GLY A 87 31.13 4.72 2.95
CA GLY A 87 29.72 4.73 3.33
C GLY A 87 29.25 6.08 3.84
N GLN A 88 30.06 6.77 4.64
CA GLN A 88 29.79 8.14 5.10
C GLN A 88 29.82 9.14 3.94
N GLN A 89 30.81 9.05 3.05
CA GLN A 89 30.90 9.92 1.86
C GLN A 89 29.71 9.73 0.91
N LEU A 90 29.27 8.48 0.74
CA LEU A 90 28.15 8.08 -0.11
C LEU A 90 26.79 8.18 0.62
N LYS A 91 26.78 8.51 1.91
CA LYS A 91 25.59 8.55 2.79
C LYS A 91 24.70 7.31 2.68
N ILE A 92 25.31 6.11 2.71
CA ILE A 92 24.58 4.84 2.57
C ILE A 92 23.66 4.53 3.77
N LEU A 93 23.92 5.15 4.94
CA LEU A 93 23.08 5.09 6.12
C LEU A 93 22.77 6.52 6.60
N PRO A 94 21.51 6.84 6.92
CA PRO A 94 21.14 8.16 7.41
C PRO A 94 21.62 8.35 8.85
N LEU A 95 22.24 9.50 9.13
CA LEU A 95 22.55 9.95 10.49
C LEU A 95 21.53 11.01 10.95
N PRO A 96 21.44 11.29 12.26
CA PRO A 96 20.66 12.41 12.76
C PRO A 96 21.03 13.72 12.03
N GLY A 97 20.01 14.40 11.48
CA GLY A 97 20.19 15.59 10.65
C GLY A 97 20.30 15.35 9.14
N ASP A 98 20.47 14.11 8.68
CA ASP A 98 20.47 13.79 7.23
C ASP A 98 19.06 13.67 6.64
N VAL A 99 18.05 13.40 7.47
CA VAL A 99 16.70 13.05 7.04
C VAL A 99 15.77 14.25 7.14
N ASP A 100 15.21 14.70 6.04
CA ASP A 100 14.20 15.77 6.04
C ASP A 100 12.80 15.23 6.38
N MET A 101 12.49 13.99 5.99
CA MET A 101 11.18 13.38 6.24
C MET A 101 11.27 11.89 6.51
N ILE A 102 10.48 11.43 7.49
CA ILE A 102 10.16 10.01 7.68
C ILE A 102 8.70 9.77 7.35
N CYS A 103 8.42 8.79 6.50
CA CYS A 103 7.07 8.27 6.31
C CYS A 103 7.02 6.76 6.48
N GLY A 104 5.93 6.26 7.07
CA GLY A 104 5.75 4.83 7.30
C GLY A 104 4.35 4.46 7.78
N GLY A 105 3.97 3.21 7.54
CA GLY A 105 2.75 2.60 8.05
C GLY A 105 3.09 1.43 8.97
N PRO A 106 3.41 1.68 10.25
CA PRO A 106 3.82 0.61 11.17
C PRO A 106 2.66 -0.39 11.31
N PRO A 107 2.88 -1.69 11.04
CA PRO A 107 1.80 -2.66 11.10
C PRO A 107 1.32 -2.82 12.54
N CYS A 108 0.01 -2.66 12.75
CA CYS A 108 -0.67 -2.91 14.02
C CYS A 108 -1.70 -4.03 13.81
N GLN A 109 -1.20 -5.24 13.53
CA GLN A 109 -2.07 -6.37 13.17
C GLN A 109 -2.98 -6.79 14.33
N GLY A 110 -2.56 -6.52 15.58
CA GLY A 110 -3.32 -6.82 16.79
C GLY A 110 -4.67 -6.11 16.85
N ILE A 111 -4.81 -4.94 16.21
CA ILE A 111 -6.02 -4.10 16.30
C ILE A 111 -6.95 -4.15 15.08
N SER A 112 -6.47 -4.69 13.95
CA SER A 112 -7.23 -4.73 12.70
C SER A 112 -8.57 -5.44 12.87
N GLY A 113 -9.65 -4.90 12.31
CA GLY A 113 -10.96 -5.56 12.30
C GLY A 113 -10.97 -6.95 11.63
N TYR A 114 -9.95 -7.26 10.81
CA TYR A 114 -9.75 -8.58 10.23
C TYR A 114 -9.12 -9.61 11.18
N ASN A 115 -8.51 -9.16 12.29
CA ASN A 115 -7.98 -10.05 13.31
C ASN A 115 -9.12 -10.49 14.26
N ARG A 116 -9.33 -11.80 14.38
CA ARG A 116 -10.35 -12.38 15.26
C ARG A 116 -9.91 -12.50 16.73
N HIS A 117 -8.60 -12.47 16.99
CA HIS A 117 -8.01 -12.59 18.31
C HIS A 117 -7.30 -11.28 18.66
N ARG A 118 -8.06 -10.35 19.21
CA ARG A 118 -7.57 -8.99 19.56
C ARG A 118 -7.44 -8.89 21.08
N ASN A 119 -6.27 -8.48 21.55
CA ASN A 119 -6.06 -8.17 22.97
C ASN A 119 -6.64 -6.78 23.26
N THR A 120 -7.83 -6.74 23.86
CA THR A 120 -8.53 -5.49 24.20
C THR A 120 -8.04 -4.85 25.49
N ASP A 121 -7.46 -5.65 26.39
CA ASP A 121 -7.15 -5.18 27.74
C ASP A 121 -5.80 -4.44 27.78
N ASP A 122 -4.84 -4.87 26.97
CA ASP A 122 -3.56 -4.18 26.78
C ASP A 122 -3.02 -4.37 25.35
N PRO A 123 -3.43 -3.52 24.40
CA PRO A 123 -3.01 -3.68 23.01
C PRO A 123 -1.52 -3.40 22.79
N LEU A 124 -0.86 -2.63 23.66
CA LEU A 124 0.56 -2.27 23.49
C LEU A 124 1.50 -3.40 23.93
N SER A 125 1.07 -4.29 24.83
CA SER A 125 1.83 -5.52 25.14
C SER A 125 1.70 -6.59 24.05
N ASP A 126 0.74 -6.47 23.13
CA ASP A 126 0.70 -7.34 21.95
C ASP A 126 1.92 -7.05 21.06
N GLU A 127 2.79 -8.04 20.93
CA GLU A 127 3.99 -7.99 20.10
C GLU A 127 3.69 -7.55 18.65
N LYS A 128 2.49 -7.85 18.15
CA LYS A 128 2.01 -7.46 16.80
C LYS A 128 1.77 -5.97 16.64
N ASN A 129 1.77 -5.20 17.73
CA ASN A 129 1.59 -3.75 17.72
C ASN A 129 2.91 -3.00 18.04
N ARG A 130 3.97 -3.70 18.44
CA ARG A 130 5.27 -3.11 18.85
C ARG A 130 5.95 -2.26 17.78
N GLN A 131 5.63 -2.45 16.50
CA GLN A 131 6.22 -1.70 15.39
C GLN A 131 5.90 -0.19 15.44
N ILE A 132 4.80 0.22 16.10
CA ILE A 132 4.51 1.64 16.32
C ILE A 132 5.53 2.30 17.25
N ILE A 133 6.02 1.55 18.25
CA ILE A 133 7.05 2.01 19.19
C ILE A 133 8.36 2.17 18.44
N ILE A 134 8.76 1.16 17.67
CA ILE A 134 9.97 1.18 16.85
C ILE A 134 9.94 2.36 15.88
N PHE A 135 8.83 2.59 15.18
CA PHE A 135 8.68 3.74 14.29
C PHE A 135 8.90 5.07 15.02
N MET A 136 8.31 5.24 16.20
CA MET A 136 8.48 6.46 17.01
C MET A 136 9.91 6.61 17.54
N ASP A 137 10.58 5.52 17.93
CA ASP A 137 11.97 5.55 18.36
C ASP A 137 12.92 5.94 17.21
N VAL A 138 12.64 5.50 15.98
CA VAL A 138 13.39 5.96 14.78
C VAL A 138 13.17 7.46 14.54
N VAL A 139 11.93 7.95 14.68
CA VAL A 139 11.61 9.39 14.58
C VAL A 139 12.34 10.20 15.66
N GLU A 140 12.40 9.66 16.88
CA GLU A 140 13.10 10.28 18.01
C GLU A 140 14.61 10.37 17.77
N PHE A 141 15.20 9.30 17.23
CA PHE A 141 16.63 9.23 16.95
C PHE A 141 17.05 10.12 15.77
N LEU A 142 16.35 10.03 14.63
CA LEU A 142 16.73 10.75 13.40
C LEU A 142 16.26 12.21 13.37
N ARG A 143 15.25 12.57 14.19
CA ARG A 143 14.68 13.92 14.28
C ARG A 143 14.40 14.58 12.92
N PRO A 144 13.61 13.96 12.01
CA PRO A 144 13.31 14.56 10.72
C PRO A 144 12.52 15.86 10.84
N LYS A 145 12.57 16.72 9.83
CA LYS A 145 11.74 17.94 9.78
C LYS A 145 10.25 17.62 9.76
N TYR A 146 9.89 16.57 9.02
CA TYR A 146 8.51 16.12 8.84
C TYR A 146 8.36 14.62 9.11
N VAL A 147 7.21 14.25 9.66
CA VAL A 147 6.80 12.87 9.91
C VAL A 147 5.43 12.66 9.30
N LEU A 148 5.25 11.57 8.56
CA LEU A 148 3.94 11.11 8.12
C LEU A 148 3.76 9.64 8.52
N MET A 149 2.94 9.40 9.53
CA MET A 149 2.53 8.05 9.89
C MET A 149 1.16 7.75 9.29
N GLU A 150 1.04 6.63 8.55
CA GLU A 150 -0.24 6.10 8.09
C GLU A 150 -0.65 4.89 8.93
N ASN A 151 -1.95 4.68 9.13
CA ASN A 151 -2.47 3.43 9.67
C ASN A 151 -3.94 3.17 9.28
N VAL A 152 -4.42 1.97 9.59
CA VAL A 152 -5.83 1.58 9.44
C VAL A 152 -6.76 2.41 10.32
N ALA A 153 -7.99 2.63 9.89
CA ALA A 153 -8.99 3.39 10.65
C ALA A 153 -9.30 2.79 12.04
N ASP A 154 -9.10 1.49 12.21
CA ASP A 154 -9.28 0.82 13.51
C ASP A 154 -8.34 1.34 14.60
N ILE A 155 -7.23 2.03 14.26
CA ILE A 155 -6.35 2.67 15.25
C ILE A 155 -7.07 3.73 16.09
N LEU A 156 -8.18 4.28 15.57
CA LEU A 156 -9.03 5.25 16.26
C LEU A 156 -10.32 4.64 16.82
N ARG A 157 -10.55 3.33 16.64
CA ARG A 157 -11.77 2.64 17.09
C ARG A 157 -11.49 1.63 18.18
N PHE A 158 -10.40 0.90 18.04
CA PHE A 158 -10.02 -0.16 18.96
C PHE A 158 -9.46 0.42 20.26
N ASP A 159 -9.82 -0.20 21.39
CA ASP A 159 -9.36 0.19 22.73
C ASP A 159 -9.34 1.71 22.98
N LYS A 160 -10.48 2.36 22.70
CA LYS A 160 -10.63 3.83 22.83
C LYS A 160 -9.46 4.59 22.18
N ALA A 161 -9.05 4.17 20.99
CA ALA A 161 -7.95 4.77 20.25
C ALA A 161 -6.61 4.85 21.00
N SER A 162 -6.31 3.93 21.92
CA SER A 162 -5.07 3.96 22.72
C SER A 162 -3.81 4.07 21.87
N LEU A 163 -3.71 3.30 20.77
CA LEU A 163 -2.59 3.38 19.83
C LEU A 163 -2.53 4.71 19.07
N GLY A 164 -3.69 5.26 18.66
CA GLY A 164 -3.74 6.57 17.99
C GLY A 164 -3.35 7.70 18.93
N ARG A 165 -3.81 7.65 20.18
CA ARG A 165 -3.44 8.57 21.26
C ARG A 165 -1.97 8.45 21.62
N TYR A 166 -1.43 7.23 21.67
CA TYR A 166 0.00 6.98 21.86
C TYR A 166 0.83 7.65 20.77
N ALA A 167 0.48 7.47 19.49
CA ALA A 167 1.21 8.06 18.37
C ALA A 167 1.25 9.59 18.46
N LEU A 168 0.08 10.20 18.70
CA LEU A 168 -0.03 11.65 18.85
C LEU A 168 0.74 12.16 20.08
N SER A 169 0.63 11.46 21.21
CA SER A 169 1.34 11.78 22.45
C SER A 169 2.86 11.72 22.28
N ARG A 170 3.40 10.71 21.57
CA ARG A 170 4.84 10.62 21.28
C ARG A 170 5.32 11.80 20.43
N LEU A 171 4.60 12.18 19.38
CA LEU A 171 4.95 13.36 18.57
C LEU A 171 5.01 14.64 19.42
N VAL A 172 3.99 14.88 20.25
CA VAL A 172 3.93 16.04 21.14
C VAL A 172 5.04 16.01 22.19
N HIS A 173 5.32 14.85 22.79
CA HIS A 173 6.40 14.66 23.76
C HIS A 173 7.77 14.99 23.14
N MET A 174 7.99 14.58 21.89
CA MET A 174 9.18 14.92 21.11
C MET A 174 9.22 16.38 20.62
N ARG A 175 8.24 17.21 21.00
CA ARG A 175 8.09 18.62 20.61
C ARG A 175 7.78 18.85 19.13
N TYR A 176 7.16 17.89 18.46
CA TYR A 176 6.60 18.13 17.13
C TYR A 176 5.25 18.84 17.25
N GLN A 177 5.00 19.75 16.31
CA GLN A 177 3.63 20.09 15.91
C GLN A 177 2.99 18.83 15.33
N ALA A 178 1.73 18.55 15.66
CA ALA A 178 1.08 17.33 15.21
C ALA A 178 -0.35 17.57 14.74
N ARG A 179 -0.78 16.82 13.72
CA ARG A 179 -2.14 16.87 13.18
C ARG A 179 -2.60 15.47 12.78
N LEU A 180 -3.86 15.16 13.07
CA LEU A 180 -4.51 13.89 12.78
C LEU A 180 -5.63 14.10 11.75
N GLY A 181 -5.65 13.27 10.70
CA GLY A 181 -6.65 13.29 9.65
C GLY A 181 -7.07 11.90 9.19
N THR A 182 -8.35 11.68 8.96
CA THR A 182 -8.89 10.46 8.34
C THR A 182 -9.31 10.78 6.91
N MET A 183 -8.73 10.09 5.94
CA MET A 183 -8.97 10.32 4.50
C MET A 183 -9.56 9.07 3.85
N ALA A 184 -10.55 9.25 2.97
CA ALA A 184 -11.09 8.20 2.12
C ALA A 184 -10.40 8.22 0.75
N ALA A 185 -9.80 7.10 0.34
CA ALA A 185 -9.07 7.02 -0.92
C ALA A 185 -9.91 7.38 -2.15
N GLY A 186 -11.19 7.03 -2.16
CA GLY A 186 -12.09 7.33 -3.29
C GLY A 186 -12.29 8.81 -3.55
N CYS A 187 -12.18 9.65 -2.51
CA CYS A 187 -12.24 11.12 -2.62
C CYS A 187 -11.08 11.74 -3.42
N TYR A 188 -10.08 10.94 -3.82
CA TYR A 188 -8.90 11.39 -4.55
C TYR A 188 -8.79 10.72 -5.93
N GLY A 189 -9.91 10.26 -6.49
CA GLY A 189 -9.97 9.72 -7.85
C GLY A 189 -9.66 8.22 -7.90
N LEU A 190 -10.33 7.43 -7.06
CA LEU A 190 -10.27 5.97 -7.13
C LEU A 190 -11.65 5.33 -6.98
N PRO A 191 -11.95 4.24 -7.71
CA PRO A 191 -13.18 3.48 -7.51
C PRO A 191 -13.07 2.52 -6.32
N GLN A 192 -12.59 3.04 -5.19
CA GLN A 192 -12.41 2.32 -3.94
C GLN A 192 -12.82 3.18 -2.75
N PHE A 193 -13.65 2.61 -1.86
CA PHE A 193 -13.87 3.19 -0.55
C PHE A 193 -12.93 2.56 0.50
N ARG A 194 -11.86 3.28 0.84
CA ARG A 194 -10.82 2.87 1.81
C ARG A 194 -10.45 4.03 2.72
N LEU A 195 -10.87 3.96 3.98
CA LEU A 195 -10.47 4.91 5.01
C LEU A 195 -9.09 4.56 5.59
N ARG A 196 -8.24 5.59 5.71
CA ARG A 196 -6.94 5.54 6.39
C ARG A 196 -6.73 6.77 7.24
N VAL A 197 -5.97 6.57 8.31
CA VAL A 197 -5.67 7.59 9.31
C VAL A 197 -4.22 8.02 9.10
N PHE A 198 -4.01 9.33 9.10
CA PHE A 198 -2.73 9.94 8.86
C PHE A 198 -2.38 10.87 10.02
N PHE A 199 -1.15 10.77 10.49
CA PHE A 199 -0.57 11.64 11.51
C PHE A 199 0.56 12.43 10.87
N TRP A 200 0.39 13.74 10.76
CA TRP A 200 1.48 14.66 10.46
C TRP A 200 2.22 15.01 11.74
N GLY A 201 3.54 15.02 11.65
CA GLY A 201 4.45 15.68 12.58
C GLY A 201 5.31 16.70 11.84
N ALA A 202 5.53 17.88 12.41
CA ALA A 202 6.51 18.84 11.91
C ALA A 202 7.31 19.45 13.07
N LEU A 203 8.62 19.66 12.91
CA LEU A 203 9.42 20.35 13.92
C LEU A 203 8.86 21.78 14.16
N PRO A 204 9.09 22.40 15.33
CA PRO A 204 8.60 23.74 15.62
C PRO A 204 9.06 24.83 14.64
N SER A 205 10.21 24.62 13.97
CA SER A 205 10.78 25.52 12.97
C SER A 205 10.13 25.41 11.58
N GLU A 206 9.24 24.44 11.40
CA GLU A 206 8.63 24.08 10.12
C GLU A 206 7.14 24.44 10.09
N ARG A 207 6.54 24.51 8.90
CA ARG A 207 5.08 24.69 8.77
C ARG A 207 4.41 23.32 8.83
N LEU A 208 3.45 23.12 9.73
CA LEU A 208 2.71 21.86 9.79
C LEU A 208 1.85 21.66 8.52
N PRO A 209 2.00 20.57 7.76
CA PRO A 209 1.23 20.38 6.53
C PRO A 209 -0.30 20.34 6.76
N PRO A 210 -1.10 20.96 5.89
CA PRO A 210 -2.55 20.77 5.84
C PRO A 210 -2.92 19.41 5.27
N PHE A 211 -4.14 18.96 5.54
CA PHE A 211 -4.73 17.84 4.81
C PHE A 211 -5.41 18.33 3.52
N PRO A 212 -5.17 17.69 2.38
CA PRO A 212 -5.83 18.06 1.14
C PRO A 212 -7.32 17.69 1.22
N LEU A 213 -8.20 18.60 0.85
CA LEU A 213 -9.63 18.35 0.74
C LEU A 213 -9.94 17.34 -0.38
N PRO A 214 -11.07 16.62 -0.30
CA PRO A 214 -11.58 15.79 -1.40
C PRO A 214 -11.56 16.50 -2.75
N SER A 215 -11.14 15.80 -3.81
CA SER A 215 -11.27 16.27 -5.19
C SER A 215 -12.42 15.59 -5.95
N HIS A 216 -12.87 14.43 -5.48
CA HIS A 216 -13.97 13.66 -6.07
C HIS A 216 -15.05 13.42 -5.02
N ASP A 217 -16.30 13.28 -5.49
CA ASP A 217 -17.34 12.69 -4.67
C ASP A 217 -17.05 11.20 -4.42
N VAL A 218 -17.72 10.60 -3.45
CA VAL A 218 -17.46 9.21 -3.07
C VAL A 218 -18.74 8.48 -2.66
N ILE A 219 -18.85 7.23 -3.10
CA ILE A 219 -19.89 6.32 -2.61
C ILE A 219 -19.47 5.81 -1.23
N VAL A 220 -19.99 6.45 -0.18
CA VAL A 220 -19.68 6.14 1.22
C VAL A 220 -20.20 4.75 1.59
N LYS A 221 -19.32 3.88 2.11
CA LYS A 221 -19.71 2.54 2.61
C LYS A 221 -19.77 2.45 4.14
N TYR A 222 -18.95 3.24 4.83
CA TYR A 222 -18.90 3.30 6.30
C TYR A 222 -18.27 4.62 6.74
N TRP A 223 -18.57 5.07 7.95
CA TRP A 223 -18.11 6.36 8.48
C TRP A 223 -17.09 6.20 9.61
N PRO A 224 -16.18 7.17 9.87
CA PRO A 224 -15.29 7.17 11.02
C PRO A 224 -16.02 7.07 12.38
N SER A 225 -15.27 6.83 13.46
CA SER A 225 -15.84 6.84 14.81
C SER A 225 -16.38 8.24 15.14
N PRO A 226 -17.58 8.38 15.74
CA PRO A 226 -18.11 9.69 16.15
C PRO A 226 -17.14 10.50 17.03
N GLU A 227 -16.34 9.82 17.86
CA GLU A 227 -15.34 10.44 18.73
C GLU A 227 -14.25 11.21 17.96
N PHE A 228 -13.93 10.78 16.74
CA PHE A 228 -12.90 11.37 15.89
C PHE A 228 -13.49 11.95 14.59
N GLU A 229 -14.79 12.23 14.58
CA GLU A 229 -15.47 12.75 13.39
C GLU A 229 -14.88 14.09 12.92
N ARG A 230 -14.51 14.96 13.87
CA ARG A 230 -13.82 16.24 13.61
C ARG A 230 -12.45 16.10 12.93
N ASN A 231 -11.85 14.90 12.96
CA ASN A 231 -10.60 14.60 12.27
C ASN A 231 -10.83 14.05 10.86
N THR A 232 -12.08 13.95 10.39
CA THR A 232 -12.37 13.52 9.03
C THR A 232 -12.01 14.63 8.05
N VAL A 233 -11.22 14.29 7.03
CA VAL A 233 -10.85 15.22 5.97
C VAL A 233 -11.99 15.24 4.95
N ALA A 234 -12.91 16.18 5.14
CA ALA A 234 -14.10 16.38 4.32
C ALA A 234 -14.47 17.88 4.29
N TYR A 235 -15.33 18.24 3.34
CA TYR A 235 -16.00 19.55 3.35
C TYR A 235 -17.03 19.62 4.48
N GLU A 236 -17.28 20.83 5.00
CA GLU A 236 -18.35 21.04 5.97
C GLU A 236 -19.74 20.81 5.35
N GLU A 237 -20.69 20.39 6.18
CA GLU A 237 -22.05 20.15 5.74
C GLU A 237 -22.69 21.46 5.26
N GLY A 238 -23.28 21.45 4.06
CA GLY A 238 -23.88 22.64 3.44
C GLY A 238 -22.91 23.58 2.73
N GLN A 239 -21.59 23.32 2.77
CA GLN A 239 -20.63 24.10 1.99
C GLN A 239 -20.73 23.76 0.49
N PRO A 240 -20.80 24.76 -0.42
CA PRO A 240 -20.70 24.52 -1.85
C PRO A 240 -19.38 23.82 -2.17
N ARG A 241 -19.47 22.71 -2.89
CA ARG A 241 -18.31 21.88 -3.25
C ARG A 241 -18.31 21.64 -4.74
N ASP A 242 -17.14 21.81 -5.32
CA ASP A 242 -16.84 21.58 -6.73
C ASP A 242 -15.97 20.33 -6.77
N LEU A 243 -16.64 19.18 -6.90
CA LEU A 243 -16.04 17.85 -6.86
C LEU A 243 -16.30 17.15 -8.19
N GLU A 244 -15.28 16.44 -8.67
CA GLU A 244 -15.43 15.52 -9.79
C GLU A 244 -16.34 14.34 -9.41
N GLU A 245 -16.94 13.69 -10.41
CA GLU A 245 -17.79 12.53 -10.18
C GLU A 245 -17.04 11.37 -9.52
N ALA A 246 -17.74 10.57 -8.71
CA ALA A 246 -17.17 9.39 -8.09
C ALA A 246 -16.82 8.34 -9.15
N LEU A 247 -15.56 7.92 -9.21
CA LEU A 247 -15.14 6.83 -10.09
C LEU A 247 -15.77 5.50 -9.67
N VAL A 248 -16.08 4.67 -10.66
CA VAL A 248 -16.59 3.30 -10.50
C VAL A 248 -15.66 2.27 -11.15
N LEU A 249 -15.94 0.98 -10.93
CA LEU A 249 -15.09 -0.11 -11.41
C LEU A 249 -14.83 -0.04 -12.92
N ARG A 250 -15.84 0.33 -13.71
CA ARG A 250 -15.74 0.52 -15.17
C ARG A 250 -14.60 1.46 -15.52
N ASP A 251 -14.51 2.60 -14.83
CA ASP A 251 -13.50 3.61 -15.12
C ASP A 251 -12.09 3.09 -14.93
N ALA A 252 -11.88 2.10 -14.06
CA ALA A 252 -10.55 1.57 -13.78
C ALA A 252 -10.12 0.42 -14.69
N ILE A 253 -11.02 -0.48 -15.09
CA ILE A 253 -10.61 -1.77 -15.67
C ILE A 253 -11.30 -2.16 -16.99
N SER A 254 -12.19 -1.33 -17.55
CA SER A 254 -12.94 -1.69 -18.78
C SER A 254 -12.07 -1.92 -20.01
N ASP A 255 -10.92 -1.25 -20.13
CA ASP A 255 -9.98 -1.40 -21.24
C ASP A 255 -9.07 -2.64 -21.14
N MET A 256 -9.15 -3.40 -20.04
CA MET A 256 -8.27 -4.56 -19.84
C MET A 256 -8.70 -5.77 -20.69
N PRO A 257 -7.76 -6.43 -21.37
CA PRO A 257 -8.06 -7.61 -22.19
C PRO A 257 -8.56 -8.78 -21.32
N ALA A 258 -9.45 -9.61 -21.85
CA ALA A 258 -9.96 -10.76 -21.10
C ALA A 258 -8.84 -11.76 -20.76
N VAL A 259 -8.93 -12.35 -19.56
CA VAL A 259 -8.05 -13.45 -19.11
C VAL A 259 -8.85 -14.57 -18.49
N THR A 260 -8.35 -15.79 -18.65
CA THR A 260 -8.89 -16.96 -17.96
C THR A 260 -8.45 -16.97 -16.49
N TRP A 261 -9.10 -17.79 -15.67
CA TRP A 261 -8.74 -17.99 -14.25
C TRP A 261 -7.33 -18.60 -14.04
N HIS A 262 -6.74 -19.16 -15.09
CA HIS A 262 -5.43 -19.84 -15.07
C HIS A 262 -4.35 -19.06 -15.84
N GLU A 263 -4.56 -17.78 -16.16
CA GLU A 263 -3.59 -16.96 -16.87
C GLU A 263 -2.24 -16.86 -16.12
N THR A 264 -1.15 -17.12 -16.84
CA THR A 264 0.22 -17.16 -16.30
C THR A 264 1.18 -16.16 -16.93
N ARG A 265 0.83 -15.54 -18.07
CA ARG A 265 1.70 -14.60 -18.78
C ARG A 265 2.00 -13.37 -17.93
N GLU A 266 3.28 -13.07 -17.75
CA GLU A 266 3.74 -11.90 -16.98
C GLU A 266 3.43 -10.58 -17.68
N GLU A 267 3.46 -10.61 -19.01
CA GLU A 267 3.26 -9.46 -19.87
C GLU A 267 2.35 -9.83 -21.05
N ARG A 268 1.54 -8.87 -21.49
CA ARG A 268 0.74 -8.97 -22.71
C ARG A 268 0.48 -7.57 -23.30
N PRO A 269 0.15 -7.45 -24.58
CA PRO A 269 -0.28 -6.18 -25.13
C PRO A 269 -1.66 -5.78 -24.58
N TYR A 270 -1.94 -4.48 -24.57
CA TYR A 270 -3.33 -4.00 -24.53
C TYR A 270 -4.02 -4.37 -25.85
N GLU A 271 -5.30 -4.74 -25.77
CA GLU A 271 -6.12 -5.02 -26.95
C GLU A 271 -6.90 -3.78 -27.41
N MET A 272 -7.14 -2.84 -26.49
CA MET A 272 -7.94 -1.63 -26.73
C MET A 272 -7.20 -0.36 -26.24
N PRO A 273 -7.47 0.81 -26.85
CA PRO A 273 -7.05 2.10 -26.30
C PRO A 273 -7.76 2.39 -24.96
N PRO A 274 -7.22 3.29 -24.12
CA PRO A 274 -7.93 3.74 -22.92
C PRO A 274 -9.20 4.50 -23.30
N GLU A 275 -10.29 4.24 -22.59
CA GLU A 275 -11.61 4.82 -22.85
C GLU A 275 -11.91 5.98 -21.89
N THR A 276 -11.49 5.86 -20.62
CA THR A 276 -11.77 6.84 -19.56
C THR A 276 -10.57 7.72 -19.24
N GLU A 277 -10.79 8.89 -18.63
CA GLU A 277 -9.70 9.76 -18.15
C GLU A 277 -8.78 9.05 -17.15
N PHE A 278 -9.36 8.21 -16.28
CA PHE A 278 -8.58 7.36 -15.38
C PHE A 278 -7.65 6.43 -16.16
N GLN A 279 -8.15 5.73 -17.18
CA GLN A 279 -7.36 4.80 -17.99
C GLN A 279 -6.28 5.52 -18.80
N LYS A 280 -6.59 6.71 -19.33
CA LYS A 280 -5.61 7.55 -20.02
C LYS A 280 -4.46 7.92 -19.09
N TYR A 281 -4.78 8.39 -17.88
CA TYR A 281 -3.78 8.77 -16.87
C TYR A 281 -2.97 7.57 -16.36
N ILE A 282 -3.61 6.46 -16.00
CA ILE A 282 -2.94 5.32 -15.36
C ILE A 282 -1.98 4.59 -16.32
N ARG A 283 -2.23 4.71 -17.64
CA ARG A 283 -1.40 4.13 -18.71
C ARG A 283 -0.24 5.03 -19.17
N LEU A 284 -0.16 6.27 -18.68
CA LEU A 284 0.96 7.17 -18.97
C LEU A 284 2.29 6.51 -18.59
N SER A 285 3.34 6.79 -19.36
CA SER A 285 4.68 6.31 -19.07
C SER A 285 5.26 6.98 -17.81
N LYS A 286 6.33 6.38 -17.28
CA LYS A 286 7.08 6.96 -16.16
C LYS A 286 7.58 8.38 -16.46
N HIS A 287 7.96 8.64 -17.70
CA HIS A 287 8.44 9.96 -18.13
C HIS A 287 7.33 11.01 -18.16
N GLU A 288 6.14 10.64 -18.62
CA GLU A 288 4.98 11.52 -18.67
C GLU A 288 4.44 11.86 -17.27
N ILE A 289 4.42 10.90 -16.34
CA ILE A 289 3.96 11.15 -14.96
C ILE A 289 4.97 11.95 -14.14
N LEU A 290 6.29 11.71 -14.32
CA LEU A 290 7.33 12.37 -13.54
C LEU A 290 7.86 13.66 -14.18
N SER A 291 7.41 14.03 -15.37
CA SER A 291 7.89 15.18 -16.16
C SER A 291 9.43 15.24 -16.25
N CYS A 292 10.08 14.07 -16.24
CA CYS A 292 11.53 13.95 -16.24
C CYS A 292 12.03 13.86 -17.69
N THR A 293 12.18 15.00 -18.36
CA THR A 293 12.92 15.08 -19.64
C THR A 293 14.40 15.05 -19.36
N SER A 294 14.96 13.84 -19.28
CA SER A 294 16.39 13.70 -19.47
C SER A 294 16.68 12.46 -20.26
N THR A 295 17.32 12.69 -21.40
CA THR A 295 17.50 11.83 -22.57
C THR A 295 16.31 11.86 -23.54
N GLY A 296 16.55 12.43 -24.72
CA GLY A 296 15.63 12.50 -25.85
C GLY A 296 15.38 11.15 -26.53
N VAL A 297 15.32 10.08 -25.75
CA VAL A 297 14.96 8.75 -26.24
C VAL A 297 13.46 8.61 -26.00
N LYS A 298 12.66 8.91 -27.02
CA LYS A 298 11.30 8.40 -27.09
C LYS A 298 11.43 6.87 -27.16
N GLU A 299 11.28 6.18 -26.03
CA GLU A 299 11.08 4.73 -26.08
C GLU A 299 9.76 4.47 -26.80
N THR A 300 9.85 4.19 -28.10
CA THR A 300 8.75 3.79 -28.98
C THR A 300 8.30 2.36 -28.71
N LYS A 301 8.37 1.89 -27.45
CA LYS A 301 7.81 0.60 -27.07
C LYS A 301 6.31 0.78 -26.87
N GLU A 302 5.54 -0.02 -27.59
CA GLU A 302 4.11 -0.12 -27.34
C GLU A 302 3.86 -0.41 -25.86
N PRO A 303 2.84 0.21 -25.24
CA PRO A 303 2.55 0.01 -23.83
C PRO A 303 2.25 -1.46 -23.56
N VAL A 304 3.03 -2.07 -22.68
CA VAL A 304 2.88 -3.47 -22.26
C VAL A 304 2.11 -3.52 -20.95
N LEU A 305 1.07 -4.36 -20.90
CA LEU A 305 0.29 -4.67 -19.71
C LEU A 305 1.01 -5.78 -18.92
N SER A 306 1.49 -5.47 -17.72
CA SER A 306 2.10 -6.46 -16.82
C SER A 306 1.18 -6.85 -15.68
N ASP A 307 1.45 -8.02 -15.07
CA ASP A 307 0.77 -8.49 -13.85
C ASP A 307 -0.75 -8.66 -14.00
N HIS A 308 -1.27 -8.76 -15.23
CA HIS A 308 -2.69 -9.01 -15.48
C HIS A 308 -3.01 -10.50 -15.32
N ARG A 309 -2.76 -11.02 -14.12
CA ARG A 309 -2.87 -12.42 -13.73
C ARG A 309 -3.74 -12.56 -12.47
N PRO A 310 -4.78 -13.41 -12.46
CA PRO A 310 -5.59 -13.67 -11.28
C PRO A 310 -4.90 -14.65 -10.33
N CYS A 311 -5.34 -14.67 -9.07
CA CYS A 311 -5.08 -15.82 -8.21
C CYS A 311 -5.79 -17.04 -8.81
N GLN A 312 -5.06 -18.14 -8.96
CA GLN A 312 -5.64 -19.41 -9.41
C GLN A 312 -6.63 -19.93 -8.36
N LEU A 313 -7.86 -20.17 -8.79
CA LEU A 313 -8.86 -20.87 -7.99
C LEU A 313 -8.57 -22.37 -8.04
N ASN A 314 -8.90 -23.10 -6.99
CA ASN A 314 -8.99 -24.56 -7.11
C ASN A 314 -10.19 -24.92 -7.99
N GLU A 315 -10.20 -26.13 -8.54
CA GLU A 315 -11.26 -26.58 -9.46
C GLU A 315 -12.66 -26.45 -8.85
N ASP A 316 -12.82 -26.79 -7.57
CA ASP A 316 -14.12 -26.70 -6.88
C ASP A 316 -14.63 -25.25 -6.81
N ASP A 317 -13.75 -24.31 -6.45
CA ASP A 317 -14.09 -22.90 -6.36
C ASP A 317 -14.31 -22.29 -7.76
N TYR A 318 -13.57 -22.74 -8.78
CA TYR A 318 -13.82 -22.34 -10.16
C TYR A 318 -15.21 -22.78 -10.63
N LEU A 319 -15.59 -24.05 -10.41
CA LEU A 319 -16.92 -24.55 -10.74
C LEU A 319 -18.03 -23.74 -10.07
N ARG A 320 -17.84 -23.36 -8.80
CA ARG A 320 -18.78 -22.47 -8.08
C ARG A 320 -18.86 -21.10 -8.73
N VAL A 321 -17.72 -20.48 -9.05
CA VAL A 321 -17.66 -19.15 -9.68
C VAL A 321 -18.39 -19.14 -11.02
N CYS A 322 -18.23 -20.18 -11.85
CA CYS A 322 -18.96 -20.32 -13.11
C CYS A 322 -20.49 -20.32 -12.95
N LEU A 323 -21.00 -20.78 -11.80
CA LEU A 323 -22.43 -20.81 -11.50
C LEU A 323 -22.95 -19.49 -10.93
N VAL A 324 -22.08 -18.58 -10.48
CA VAL A 324 -22.52 -17.27 -9.99
C VAL A 324 -22.99 -16.43 -11.19
N PRO A 325 -24.26 -15.96 -11.21
CA PRO A 325 -24.81 -15.21 -12.34
C PRO A 325 -24.01 -13.94 -12.67
N ARG A 326 -23.92 -13.59 -13.96
CA ARG A 326 -23.26 -12.35 -14.44
C ARG A 326 -24.22 -11.16 -14.38
N ARG A 327 -24.55 -10.73 -13.17
CA ARG A 327 -25.38 -9.53 -12.91
C ARG A 327 -24.99 -8.85 -11.61
N LYS A 328 -25.34 -7.57 -11.48
CA LYS A 328 -25.15 -6.79 -10.26
C LYS A 328 -25.75 -7.50 -9.04
N GLY A 329 -24.99 -7.54 -7.95
CA GLY A 329 -25.40 -8.15 -6.67
C GLY A 329 -25.37 -9.68 -6.62
N ALA A 330 -24.96 -10.37 -7.69
CA ALA A 330 -24.82 -11.83 -7.70
C ALA A 330 -23.74 -12.30 -6.73
N ASN A 331 -24.03 -13.34 -5.95
CA ASN A 331 -23.14 -13.88 -4.91
C ASN A 331 -23.45 -15.36 -4.60
N PHE A 332 -22.83 -15.92 -3.54
CA PHE A 332 -23.02 -17.33 -3.17
C PHE A 332 -24.49 -17.72 -2.92
N ARG A 333 -25.36 -16.75 -2.58
CA ARG A 333 -26.80 -16.98 -2.35
C ARG A 333 -27.55 -17.37 -3.62
N ASP A 334 -26.96 -17.12 -4.78
CA ASP A 334 -27.52 -17.50 -6.08
C ASP A 334 -27.08 -18.92 -6.50
N LEU A 335 -26.22 -19.59 -5.73
CA LEU A 335 -25.78 -20.94 -6.03
C LEU A 335 -26.88 -21.99 -5.78
N PRO A 336 -26.90 -23.10 -6.54
CA PRO A 336 -27.87 -24.18 -6.32
C PRO A 336 -27.82 -24.75 -4.89
N GLY A 337 -28.99 -24.98 -4.30
CA GLY A 337 -29.12 -25.53 -2.94
C GLY A 337 -28.97 -24.50 -1.81
N VAL A 338 -29.14 -23.21 -2.11
CA VAL A 338 -29.22 -22.14 -1.10
C VAL A 338 -30.64 -21.62 -0.96
N ILE A 339 -31.11 -21.53 0.28
CA ILE A 339 -32.39 -20.91 0.65
C ILE A 339 -32.10 -19.67 1.48
N VAL A 340 -32.70 -18.54 1.14
CA VAL A 340 -32.66 -17.32 1.95
C VAL A 340 -34.01 -17.18 2.66
N GLY A 341 -34.01 -17.28 3.99
CA GLY A 341 -35.22 -17.14 4.80
C GLY A 341 -35.72 -15.70 4.89
N GLY A 342 -36.93 -15.51 5.43
CA GLY A 342 -37.50 -14.17 5.69
C GLY A 342 -36.68 -13.34 6.68
N ASP A 343 -35.78 -13.97 7.44
CA ASP A 343 -34.80 -13.34 8.33
C ASP A 343 -33.51 -12.88 7.61
N ASN A 344 -33.48 -12.96 6.28
CA ASN A 344 -32.34 -12.62 5.42
C ASN A 344 -31.07 -13.46 5.70
N VAL A 345 -31.24 -14.64 6.30
CA VAL A 345 -30.16 -15.60 6.55
C VAL A 345 -30.16 -16.67 5.46
N ALA A 346 -29.02 -16.84 4.80
CA ALA A 346 -28.80 -17.91 3.84
C ALA A 346 -28.53 -19.24 4.55
N ARG A 347 -29.16 -20.32 4.10
CA ARG A 347 -29.05 -21.68 4.64
C ARG A 347 -28.94 -22.69 3.50
N ARG A 348 -28.36 -23.85 3.81
CA ARG A 348 -28.32 -25.00 2.89
C ARG A 348 -29.71 -25.62 2.80
N ASP A 349 -30.15 -25.93 1.59
CA ASP A 349 -31.34 -26.78 1.40
C ASP A 349 -31.02 -28.22 1.84
N THR A 350 -31.75 -28.69 2.84
CA THR A 350 -31.61 -30.06 3.37
C THR A 350 -32.48 -31.07 2.62
N LYS A 351 -33.45 -30.62 1.84
CA LYS A 351 -34.36 -31.48 1.07
C LYS A 351 -33.80 -31.89 -0.28
N ASP A 352 -33.02 -31.01 -0.92
CA ASP A 352 -32.36 -31.26 -2.20
C ASP A 352 -30.88 -30.82 -2.13
N PRO A 353 -30.02 -31.63 -1.48
CA PRO A 353 -28.62 -31.27 -1.29
C PRO A 353 -27.87 -31.27 -2.62
N LYS A 354 -27.40 -30.08 -3.03
CA LYS A 354 -26.54 -29.93 -4.21
C LYS A 354 -25.08 -30.15 -3.86
N VAL A 355 -24.42 -30.98 -4.66
CA VAL A 355 -23.01 -31.34 -4.54
C VAL A 355 -22.27 -31.09 -5.85
N LEU A 356 -20.96 -30.91 -5.75
CA LEU A 356 -20.04 -30.87 -6.87
C LEU A 356 -19.77 -32.30 -7.42
N PRO A 357 -19.19 -32.44 -8.63
CA PRO A 357 -18.87 -33.75 -9.20
C PRO A 357 -18.01 -34.66 -8.32
N ASN A 358 -17.19 -34.09 -7.44
CA ASN A 358 -16.36 -34.84 -6.49
C ASN A 358 -17.06 -35.15 -5.15
N GLY A 359 -18.37 -34.95 -5.06
CA GLY A 359 -19.17 -35.22 -3.86
C GLY A 359 -19.09 -34.16 -2.77
N LYS A 360 -18.24 -33.13 -2.90
CA LYS A 360 -18.19 -32.03 -1.93
C LYS A 360 -19.46 -31.15 -2.01
N PRO A 361 -19.85 -30.47 -0.93
CA PRO A 361 -21.00 -29.57 -0.98
C PRO A 361 -20.85 -28.45 -2.03
N MET A 362 -21.94 -28.13 -2.74
CA MET A 362 -21.99 -27.05 -3.75
C MET A 362 -21.53 -25.73 -3.15
N VAL A 363 -22.11 -25.35 -2.00
CA VAL A 363 -21.70 -24.16 -1.24
C VAL A 363 -20.87 -24.59 -0.03
N PRO A 364 -19.68 -24.01 0.22
CA PRO A 364 -18.87 -24.36 1.38
C PRO A 364 -19.46 -23.76 2.67
N ASP A 365 -19.34 -24.46 3.81
CA ASP A 365 -19.93 -24.02 5.09
C ASP A 365 -19.41 -22.67 5.57
N CYS A 366 -18.17 -22.33 5.22
CA CYS A 366 -17.60 -21.02 5.52
C CYS A 366 -18.41 -19.85 4.95
N ALA A 367 -19.14 -20.02 3.84
CA ALA A 367 -20.00 -18.98 3.27
C ALA A 367 -21.25 -18.75 4.14
N PHE A 368 -21.85 -19.81 4.68
CA PHE A 368 -22.98 -19.72 5.62
C PHE A 368 -22.54 -19.22 7.01
N ASN A 369 -21.33 -19.56 7.45
CA ASN A 369 -20.81 -19.11 8.74
C ASN A 369 -20.38 -17.64 8.72
N PHE A 370 -20.06 -17.09 7.55
CA PHE A 370 -19.64 -15.70 7.41
C PHE A 370 -20.80 -14.75 7.72
N GLU A 371 -20.66 -13.99 8.82
CA GLU A 371 -21.70 -13.11 9.36
C GLU A 371 -23.04 -13.83 9.58
N HIS A 372 -22.97 -15.08 10.04
CA HIS A 372 -24.15 -15.91 10.31
C HIS A 372 -25.11 -15.99 9.12
N GLY A 373 -24.56 -16.06 7.91
CA GLY A 373 -25.32 -16.24 6.66
C GLY A 373 -26.00 -14.98 6.17
N LYS A 374 -25.88 -13.84 6.88
CA LYS A 374 -26.47 -12.55 6.50
C LYS A 374 -25.66 -11.77 5.46
N SER A 375 -24.39 -12.14 5.26
CA SER A 375 -23.55 -11.45 4.30
C SER A 375 -23.95 -11.76 2.86
N LYS A 376 -23.65 -10.81 1.96
CA LYS A 376 -23.71 -10.98 0.50
C LYS A 376 -22.32 -11.02 -0.14
N ARG A 377 -21.24 -11.05 0.66
CA ARG A 377 -19.85 -10.97 0.18
C ARG A 377 -19.27 -12.27 -0.39
N PRO A 378 -19.51 -13.45 0.20
CA PRO A 378 -18.92 -14.68 -0.31
C PRO A 378 -19.34 -14.94 -1.77
N PHE A 379 -18.37 -15.30 -2.61
CA PHE A 379 -18.50 -15.54 -4.05
C PHE A 379 -19.23 -14.41 -4.80
N ALA A 380 -19.12 -13.16 -4.33
CA ALA A 380 -19.80 -12.04 -4.97
C ALA A 380 -19.02 -11.48 -6.16
N ARG A 381 -19.76 -11.24 -7.24
CA ARG A 381 -19.29 -10.44 -8.38
C ARG A 381 -19.38 -8.97 -8.05
N LEU A 382 -18.33 -8.26 -8.41
CA LEU A 382 -18.40 -6.82 -8.53
C LEU A 382 -19.20 -6.46 -9.79
N TRP A 383 -19.71 -5.23 -9.86
CA TRP A 383 -20.33 -4.71 -11.07
C TRP A 383 -19.74 -3.37 -11.51
N TRP A 384 -19.97 -3.04 -12.77
CA TRP A 384 -19.32 -1.94 -13.47
C TRP A 384 -19.57 -0.56 -12.87
N ASP A 385 -20.77 -0.33 -12.31
CA ASP A 385 -21.22 0.93 -11.70
C ASP A 385 -21.04 0.94 -10.17
N GLU A 386 -20.20 0.06 -9.63
CA GLU A 386 -19.92 -0.04 -8.20
C GLU A 386 -18.50 0.38 -7.86
N THR A 387 -18.30 0.82 -6.61
CA THR A 387 -16.96 0.95 -6.03
C THR A 387 -16.53 -0.35 -5.37
N VAL A 388 -15.23 -0.57 -5.29
CA VAL A 388 -14.66 -1.72 -4.59
C VAL A 388 -14.48 -1.40 -3.11
N ALA A 389 -14.70 -2.39 -2.24
CA ALA A 389 -14.35 -2.25 -0.83
C ALA A 389 -12.82 -2.18 -0.66
N THR A 390 -12.35 -2.05 0.59
CA THR A 390 -10.90 -2.12 0.87
C THR A 390 -10.33 -3.45 0.36
N LEU A 391 -9.40 -3.34 -0.59
CA LEU A 391 -8.62 -4.47 -1.09
C LEU A 391 -7.65 -4.92 0.00
N VAL A 392 -7.59 -6.23 0.23
CA VAL A 392 -6.69 -6.84 1.22
C VAL A 392 -5.49 -7.46 0.52
N THR A 393 -4.55 -7.99 1.30
CA THR A 393 -3.29 -8.54 0.81
C THR A 393 -3.40 -9.77 -0.08
N PHE A 394 -4.57 -10.41 -0.12
CA PHE A 394 -4.82 -11.54 -1.01
C PHE A 394 -6.32 -11.70 -1.29
N PRO A 395 -6.75 -11.92 -2.55
CA PRO A 395 -8.16 -12.08 -2.88
C PRO A 395 -8.77 -13.28 -2.16
N ASN A 396 -9.67 -13.02 -1.21
CA ASN A 396 -10.43 -14.06 -0.53
C ASN A 396 -11.89 -14.03 -0.98
N HIS A 397 -12.17 -14.70 -2.11
CA HIS A 397 -13.51 -14.80 -2.69
C HIS A 397 -14.54 -15.42 -1.73
N ARG A 398 -14.12 -16.13 -0.67
CA ARG A 398 -15.03 -16.70 0.33
C ARG A 398 -15.51 -15.69 1.39
N ALA A 399 -14.90 -14.51 1.46
CA ALA A 399 -15.22 -13.48 2.45
C ALA A 399 -15.36 -12.06 1.84
N GLN A 400 -15.10 -11.90 0.55
CA GLN A 400 -15.06 -10.61 -0.15
C GLN A 400 -15.76 -10.69 -1.51
N ALA A 401 -16.40 -9.58 -1.89
CA ALA A 401 -16.82 -9.34 -3.26
C ALA A 401 -15.59 -8.96 -4.09
N ILE A 402 -15.12 -9.91 -4.92
CA ILE A 402 -13.86 -9.78 -5.66
C ILE A 402 -13.83 -10.55 -6.98
N LEU A 403 -14.96 -11.14 -7.37
CA LEU A 403 -15.07 -11.77 -8.70
C LEU A 403 -15.24 -10.69 -9.76
N HIS A 404 -14.64 -10.91 -10.92
CA HIS A 404 -14.79 -10.03 -12.09
C HIS A 404 -16.27 -9.96 -12.50
N PRO A 405 -16.77 -8.79 -12.98
CA PRO A 405 -18.18 -8.64 -13.38
C PRO A 405 -18.65 -9.70 -14.37
N GLU A 406 -17.84 -9.97 -15.40
CA GLU A 406 -18.23 -10.83 -16.52
C GLU A 406 -17.40 -12.12 -16.66
N GLN A 407 -16.23 -12.19 -16.03
CA GLN A 407 -15.25 -13.28 -16.22
C GLN A 407 -15.27 -14.20 -15.00
N ASP A 408 -15.06 -15.50 -15.21
CA ASP A 408 -15.15 -16.52 -14.15
C ASP A 408 -13.84 -16.63 -13.35
N ARG A 409 -13.43 -15.52 -12.76
CA ARG A 409 -12.17 -15.38 -12.00
C ARG A 409 -12.28 -14.29 -10.94
N VAL A 410 -11.34 -14.29 -10.00
CA VAL A 410 -11.08 -13.12 -9.15
C VAL A 410 -10.40 -12.01 -9.97
N LEU A 411 -10.40 -10.80 -9.42
CA LEU A 411 -9.60 -9.71 -10.00
C LEU A 411 -8.10 -10.07 -10.02
N THR A 412 -7.42 -9.60 -11.05
CA THR A 412 -5.97 -9.77 -11.27
C THR A 412 -5.14 -8.84 -10.40
N ILE A 413 -3.83 -9.08 -10.32
CA ILE A 413 -2.88 -8.17 -9.63
C ILE A 413 -2.94 -6.78 -10.25
N ARG A 414 -2.99 -6.67 -11.57
CA ARG A 414 -3.07 -5.39 -12.27
C ARG A 414 -4.38 -4.64 -12.04
N GLU A 415 -5.51 -5.35 -12.02
CA GLU A 415 -6.81 -4.75 -11.63
C GLU A 415 -6.75 -4.26 -10.17
N TYR A 416 -6.20 -5.05 -9.25
CA TYR A 416 -5.91 -4.65 -7.87
C TYR A 416 -5.03 -3.38 -7.81
N ALA A 417 -3.99 -3.32 -8.65
CA ALA A 417 -3.03 -2.22 -8.69
C ALA A 417 -3.69 -0.92 -9.17
N ARG A 418 -4.51 -0.98 -10.22
CA ARG A 418 -5.29 0.18 -10.68
C ARG A 418 -6.30 0.65 -9.64
N LEU A 419 -6.95 -0.26 -8.92
CA LEU A 419 -7.83 0.09 -7.80
C LEU A 419 -7.10 0.75 -6.60
N GLN A 420 -5.76 0.65 -6.53
CA GLN A 420 -4.90 1.42 -5.62
C GLN A 420 -4.26 2.65 -6.28
N GLY A 421 -4.53 2.90 -7.56
CA GLY A 421 -3.97 4.00 -8.35
C GLY A 421 -2.51 3.83 -8.75
N PHE A 422 -1.97 2.61 -8.74
CA PHE A 422 -0.63 2.37 -9.28
C PHE A 422 -0.62 2.59 -10.79
N PRO A 423 0.32 3.41 -11.31
CA PRO A 423 0.54 3.50 -12.75
C PRO A 423 0.85 2.14 -13.36
N ASP A 424 0.44 1.93 -14.61
CA ASP A 424 0.58 0.63 -15.27
C ASP A 424 2.04 0.25 -15.52
N PHE A 425 2.95 1.22 -15.62
CA PHE A 425 4.39 0.94 -15.69
C PHE A 425 4.99 0.42 -14.37
N TYR A 426 4.29 0.57 -13.24
CA TYR A 426 4.82 0.13 -11.95
C TYR A 426 4.93 -1.39 -11.91
N ARG A 427 6.13 -1.89 -11.63
CA ARG A 427 6.44 -3.34 -11.61
C ARG A 427 6.51 -3.87 -10.20
N PHE A 428 5.81 -4.98 -9.98
CA PHE A 428 5.84 -5.74 -8.73
C PHE A 428 6.82 -6.91 -8.86
N THR A 429 7.44 -7.32 -7.75
CA THR A 429 8.43 -8.40 -7.74
C THR A 429 8.03 -9.53 -6.80
N GLY A 430 8.60 -10.72 -6.98
CA GLY A 430 8.31 -11.90 -6.17
C GLY A 430 7.19 -12.77 -6.72
N THR A 431 6.70 -13.67 -5.88
CA THR A 431 5.60 -14.61 -6.16
C THR A 431 4.26 -13.91 -6.34
N LEU A 432 3.29 -14.59 -6.95
CA LEU A 432 1.93 -14.07 -7.14
C LEU A 432 1.31 -13.53 -5.84
N LYS A 433 1.46 -14.28 -4.74
CA LYS A 433 0.96 -13.90 -3.42
C LYS A 433 1.66 -12.66 -2.88
N GLU A 434 2.98 -12.58 -3.01
CA GLU A 434 3.75 -11.41 -2.55
C GLU A 434 3.40 -10.15 -3.34
N ARG A 435 3.09 -10.26 -4.63
CA ARG A 435 2.64 -9.13 -5.45
C ARG A 435 1.26 -8.63 -5.01
N TYR A 436 0.28 -9.52 -4.76
CA TYR A 436 -0.99 -9.10 -4.13
C TYR A 436 -0.77 -8.43 -2.77
N CYS A 437 0.14 -8.97 -1.94
CA CYS A 437 0.47 -8.39 -0.64
C CYS A 437 1.03 -6.97 -0.78
N GLN A 438 1.94 -6.74 -1.73
CA GLN A 438 2.50 -5.42 -2.02
C GLN A 438 1.41 -4.41 -2.37
N VAL A 439 0.47 -4.79 -3.25
CA VAL A 439 -0.64 -3.91 -3.64
C VAL A 439 -1.60 -3.66 -2.49
N GLY A 440 -2.07 -4.72 -1.80
CA GLY A 440 -3.04 -4.59 -0.71
C GLY A 440 -2.54 -3.75 0.47
N ASN A 441 -1.25 -3.90 0.83
CA ASN A 441 -0.64 -3.15 1.93
C ASN A 441 -0.32 -1.69 1.57
N ALA A 442 -0.18 -1.36 0.28
CA ALA A 442 0.17 -0.01 -0.12
C ALA A 442 -0.90 1.01 0.32
N VAL A 443 -0.46 2.24 0.57
CA VAL A 443 -1.33 3.42 0.58
C VAL A 443 -1.69 3.75 -0.87
N ALA A 444 -2.95 4.10 -1.10
CA ALA A 444 -3.41 4.51 -2.42
C ALA A 444 -2.55 5.66 -2.98
N VAL A 445 -2.06 5.49 -4.21
CA VAL A 445 -1.09 6.42 -4.80
C VAL A 445 -1.65 7.86 -4.91
N PRO A 446 -2.91 8.10 -5.32
CA PRO A 446 -3.47 9.44 -5.38
C PRO A 446 -3.55 10.13 -4.00
N VAL A 447 -3.80 9.37 -2.93
CA VAL A 447 -3.77 9.89 -1.55
C VAL A 447 -2.35 10.31 -1.18
N GLY A 448 -1.36 9.45 -1.45
CA GLY A 448 0.04 9.76 -1.22
C GLY A 448 0.51 10.99 -2.02
N ARG A 449 0.05 11.14 -3.26
CA ARG A 449 0.33 12.30 -4.10
C ARG A 449 -0.29 13.58 -3.56
N ALA A 450 -1.55 13.56 -3.12
CA ALA A 450 -2.22 14.70 -2.53
C ALA A 450 -1.53 15.16 -1.22
N LEU A 451 -1.16 14.21 -0.35
CA LEU A 451 -0.38 14.48 0.85
C LEU A 451 1.01 15.04 0.52
N GLY A 452 1.66 14.52 -0.53
CA GLY A 452 2.95 15.00 -1.02
C GLY A 452 2.88 16.44 -1.54
N TYR A 453 1.79 16.82 -2.22
CA TYR A 453 1.55 18.19 -2.64
C TYR A 453 1.40 19.15 -1.44
N ALA A 454 0.59 18.77 -0.45
CA ALA A 454 0.43 19.55 0.78
C ALA A 454 1.75 19.71 1.55
N LEU A 455 2.56 18.65 1.62
CA LEU A 455 3.91 18.70 2.17
C LEU A 455 4.81 19.65 1.38
N GLY A 456 4.78 19.60 0.04
CA GLY A 456 5.58 20.48 -0.81
C GLY A 456 5.30 21.97 -0.53
N LEU A 457 4.02 22.34 -0.43
CA LEU A 457 3.61 23.69 -0.07
C LEU A 457 4.06 24.10 1.34
N ALA A 458 3.97 23.20 2.31
CA ALA A 458 4.43 23.44 3.67
C ALA A 458 5.96 23.63 3.73
N TYR A 459 6.70 22.77 3.03
CA TYR A 459 8.16 22.82 2.92
C TYR A 459 8.64 24.12 2.27
N GLN A 460 7.94 24.57 1.23
CA GLN A 460 8.21 25.86 0.56
C GLN A 460 7.66 27.07 1.33
N ARG A 461 7.01 26.86 2.49
CA ARG A 461 6.35 27.90 3.29
C ARG A 461 5.26 28.68 2.55
N LEU A 462 4.65 28.05 1.56
CA LEU A 462 3.50 28.56 0.81
C LEU A 462 2.16 28.18 1.46
N ALA A 463 2.15 27.15 2.31
CA ALA A 463 0.97 26.77 3.07
C ALA A 463 0.69 27.78 4.20
N GLY A 464 -0.58 28.17 4.34
CA GLY A 464 -1.08 28.93 5.49
C GLY A 464 -1.15 28.08 6.77
N ASN A 465 -1.78 28.63 7.82
CA ASN A 465 -1.98 27.92 9.10
C ASN A 465 -3.22 27.00 9.10
N GLU A 466 -3.99 27.03 8.02
CA GLU A 466 -5.25 26.30 7.93
C GLU A 466 -5.06 24.78 8.06
N PRO A 467 -6.06 24.07 8.62
CA PRO A 467 -6.01 22.62 8.77
C PRO A 467 -6.13 21.87 7.44
N LEU A 468 -6.79 22.50 6.47
CA LEU A 468 -7.20 21.91 5.21
C LEU A 468 -6.74 22.76 4.04
N ILE A 469 -6.53 22.15 2.88
CA ILE A 469 -6.16 22.85 1.65
C ILE A 469 -6.95 22.31 0.45
N LYS A 470 -7.41 23.19 -0.44
CA LYS A 470 -8.02 22.77 -1.70
C LYS A 470 -6.94 22.38 -2.70
N LEU A 471 -7.08 21.22 -3.33
CA LEU A 471 -6.23 20.81 -4.43
C LEU A 471 -6.57 21.60 -5.71
N PRO A 472 -5.60 21.78 -6.64
CA PRO A 472 -5.90 22.31 -7.97
C PRO A 472 -7.01 21.50 -8.69
N SER A 473 -7.74 22.14 -9.60
CA SER A 473 -8.74 21.46 -10.43
C SER A 473 -8.11 20.31 -11.21
N ASN A 474 -8.84 19.19 -11.35
CA ASN A 474 -8.37 17.96 -12.00
C ASN A 474 -7.08 17.34 -11.41
N PHE A 475 -6.72 17.66 -10.15
CA PHE A 475 -5.45 17.22 -9.55
C PHE A 475 -5.15 15.73 -9.71
N SER A 476 -6.16 14.85 -9.57
CA SER A 476 -5.96 13.40 -9.65
C SER A 476 -5.38 12.92 -10.99
N PHE A 477 -5.67 13.64 -12.09
CA PHE A 477 -5.20 13.29 -13.43
C PHE A 477 -4.24 14.32 -14.06
N LEU A 478 -3.93 15.41 -13.35
CA LEU A 478 -2.91 16.36 -13.79
C LEU A 478 -1.53 15.68 -13.92
N THR A 479 -0.88 15.81 -15.07
CA THR A 479 0.57 15.64 -15.18
C THR A 479 1.26 16.90 -14.64
N PRO A 480 2.38 16.79 -13.89
CA PRO A 480 3.12 17.97 -13.46
C PRO A 480 3.54 18.79 -14.70
N PRO A 481 3.32 20.12 -14.74
CA PRO A 481 3.83 20.92 -15.85
C PRO A 481 5.35 20.78 -15.96
N ILE A 482 5.87 20.72 -17.19
CA ILE A 482 7.31 20.66 -17.46
C ILE A 482 8.02 21.90 -16.88
N ASP A 483 7.32 23.03 -16.80
CA ASP A 483 7.88 24.33 -16.42
C ASP A 483 7.72 24.70 -14.92
N ASP A 484 6.85 23.99 -14.17
CA ASP A 484 6.58 24.28 -12.75
C ASP A 484 7.37 23.40 -11.77
N ILE A 485 8.17 22.45 -12.27
CA ILE A 485 9.33 21.98 -11.49
C ILE A 485 10.37 23.09 -11.60
N VAL A 486 10.17 24.16 -10.82
CA VAL A 486 11.14 25.23 -10.64
C VAL A 486 12.45 24.56 -10.23
N VAL A 487 13.33 24.39 -11.20
CA VAL A 487 14.72 24.06 -10.96
C VAL A 487 15.22 25.13 -10.01
N LEU A 488 15.49 24.74 -8.77
CA LEU A 488 16.09 25.61 -7.76
C LEU A 488 17.41 26.16 -8.33
N GLN A 489 17.34 27.33 -8.97
CA GLN A 489 18.51 28.09 -9.36
C GLN A 489 19.02 28.82 -8.11
N THR A 490 19.97 28.18 -7.43
CA THR A 490 21.33 28.64 -7.07
C THR A 490 21.84 27.96 -5.81
#